data_AF-A0A259D7R6-F1
#
_entry.id   AF-A0A259D7R6-F1
#
_cell.length_a   1.000
_cell.length_b   1.000
_cell.length_c   1.000
_cell.angle_alpha   90.00
_cell.angle_beta   90.00
_cell.angle_gamma   90.00
#
_symmetry.space_group_name_H-M   'P 1'
#
loop_
_entity.id
_entity.type
_entity.pdbx_description
1 polymer ?
#
loop_
_entity_poly.entity_id
_entity_poly.type
_entity_poly.pdbx_seq_one_letter_code
_entity_poly.pdbx_strand_id
1 'polypeptide(L)'
;QGLVFPKMVADIPYEQLVHVPRYLKAIALRIDKLRSNPSRDDRCQKDWESVARPWQKLIGGNRGSAAYAIEQDQALMDFRWQLEELRVALYAQELKTPSPMSLKRLEKILASMR
;
A
#
# COMPACT_ATOMS: atom_id res chain seq x y z
N GLN A 1 -6.99 -5.26 -5.04
CA GLN A 1 -7.41 -4.90 -3.67
C GLN A 1 -7.75 -3.43 -3.63
N GLY A 2 -8.89 -3.08 -3.02
CA GLY A 2 -9.34 -1.69 -2.84
C GLY A 2 -9.14 -1.23 -1.40
N LEU A 3 -8.99 0.08 -1.20
CA LEU A 3 -9.02 0.67 0.14
C LEU A 3 -10.44 0.55 0.73
N VAL A 4 -11.47 0.79 -0.07
CA VAL A 4 -12.89 0.66 0.32
C VAL A 4 -13.46 -0.65 -0.20
N PHE A 5 -14.02 -1.47 0.68
CA PHE A 5 -14.62 -2.77 0.38
C PHE A 5 -15.74 -3.12 1.39
N PRO A 6 -16.64 -4.07 1.09
CA PRO A 6 -17.67 -4.49 2.05
C PRO A 6 -17.05 -4.95 3.38
N LYS A 7 -17.63 -4.56 4.51
CA LYS A 7 -17.13 -4.86 5.88
C LYS A 7 -15.77 -4.25 6.25
N MET A 8 -15.24 -3.32 5.46
CA MET A 8 -13.99 -2.59 5.74
C MET A 8 -13.84 -2.11 7.20
N VAL A 9 -14.90 -1.58 7.80
CA VAL A 9 -14.87 -1.08 9.20
C VAL A 9 -14.68 -2.20 10.22
N ALA A 10 -15.21 -3.39 9.95
CA ALA A 10 -15.06 -4.56 10.82
C ALA A 10 -13.74 -5.30 10.57
N ASP A 11 -13.27 -5.32 9.32
CA ASP A 11 -12.12 -6.12 8.90
C ASP A 11 -10.77 -5.37 9.02
N ILE A 12 -10.77 -4.04 9.07
CA ILE A 12 -9.56 -3.23 9.25
C ILE A 12 -9.30 -3.01 10.76
N PRO A 13 -8.11 -3.35 11.28
CA PRO A 13 -7.73 -3.03 12.65
C PRO A 13 -7.85 -1.52 12.94
N TYR A 14 -8.29 -1.17 14.14
CA TYR A 14 -8.54 0.22 14.53
C TYR A 14 -7.33 1.14 14.27
N GLU A 15 -6.13 0.67 14.56
CA GLU A 15 -4.86 1.39 14.34
C GLU A 15 -4.64 1.81 12.88
N GLN A 16 -5.19 1.04 11.93
CA GLN A 16 -5.12 1.35 10.51
C GLN A 16 -6.34 2.13 10.03
N LEU A 17 -7.50 1.87 10.65
CA LEU A 17 -8.75 2.56 10.34
C LEU A 17 -8.64 4.08 10.56
N VAL A 18 -7.94 4.51 11.62
CA VAL A 18 -7.70 5.94 11.90
C VAL A 18 -6.92 6.66 10.78
N HIS A 19 -6.19 5.92 9.95
CA HIS A 19 -5.42 6.47 8.83
C HIS A 19 -6.19 6.50 7.50
N VAL A 20 -7.33 5.81 7.40
CA VAL A 20 -8.15 5.75 6.18
C VAL A 20 -8.53 7.14 5.65
N PRO A 21 -8.97 8.11 6.47
CA PRO A 21 -9.26 9.46 5.98
C PRO A 21 -8.06 10.13 5.30
N ARG A 22 -6.84 9.89 5.79
CA ARG A 22 -5.60 10.42 5.19
C ARG A 22 -5.31 9.76 3.85
N TYR A 23 -5.50 8.45 3.71
CA TYR A 23 -5.34 7.76 2.44
C TYR A 23 -6.36 8.25 1.40
N LEU A 24 -7.60 8.49 1.80
CA LEU A 24 -8.63 9.09 0.92
C LEU A 24 -8.24 10.51 0.49
N LYS A 25 -7.71 11.33 1.40
CA LYS A 25 -7.20 12.67 1.06
C LYS A 25 -6.03 12.61 0.07
N ALA A 26 -5.13 11.64 0.20
CA ALA A 26 -4.06 11.43 -0.79
C ALA A 26 -4.60 11.05 -2.18
N ILE A 27 -5.67 10.26 -2.25
CA ILE A 27 -6.34 9.92 -3.51
C ILE A 27 -6.96 11.17 -4.14
N ALA A 28 -7.62 12.03 -3.36
CA ALA A 28 -8.15 13.29 -3.86
C ALA A 28 -7.04 14.17 -4.47
N LEU A 29 -5.92 14.33 -3.74
CA LEU A 29 -4.76 15.10 -4.23
C LEU A 29 -4.14 14.49 -5.49
N ARG A 30 -4.14 13.17 -5.65
CA ARG A 30 -3.72 12.50 -6.89
C ARG A 30 -4.61 12.93 -8.04
N ILE A 31 -5.93 12.88 -7.86
CA ILE A 31 -6.90 13.25 -8.90
C ILE A 31 -6.73 14.71 -9.33
N ASP A 32 -6.49 15.60 -8.38
CA ASP A 32 -6.24 17.02 -8.67
C ASP A 32 -4.94 17.21 -9.47
N LYS A 33 -3.85 16.56 -9.06
CA LYS A 33 -2.53 16.64 -9.71
C LYS A 33 -2.47 15.89 -11.05
N LEU A 34 -3.31 14.88 -11.24
CA LEU A 34 -3.38 14.11 -12.49
C LEU A 34 -3.76 15.01 -13.67
N ARG A 35 -4.65 15.98 -13.44
CA ARG A 35 -5.09 16.92 -14.49
C ARG A 35 -3.96 17.81 -15.00
N SER A 36 -3.01 18.17 -14.13
CA SER A 36 -1.91 19.06 -14.48
C SER A 36 -0.68 18.32 -15.00
N ASN A 37 -0.45 17.07 -14.56
CA ASN A 37 0.72 16.30 -14.99
C ASN A 37 0.44 14.78 -15.05
N PRO A 38 -0.20 14.29 -16.12
CA PRO A 38 -0.46 12.86 -16.32
C PRO A 38 0.81 12.00 -16.37
N SER A 39 1.87 12.48 -17.02
CA SER A 39 3.13 11.74 -17.15
C SER A 39 3.81 11.47 -15.80
N ARG A 40 3.67 12.39 -14.83
CA ARG A 40 4.13 12.17 -13.45
C ARG A 40 3.33 11.08 -12.78
N ASP A 41 2.01 11.06 -12.96
CA ASP A 41 1.13 10.03 -12.39
C ASP A 41 1.50 8.64 -12.92
N ASP A 42 1.68 8.51 -14.24
CA ASP A 42 2.09 7.24 -14.87
C ASP A 42 3.41 6.72 -14.31
N ARG A 43 4.39 7.60 -14.07
CA ARG A 43 5.67 7.21 -13.44
C ARG A 43 5.45 6.73 -12.01
N CYS A 44 4.73 7.49 -11.19
CA CYS A 44 4.41 7.08 -9.82
C CYS A 44 3.59 5.78 -9.77
N GLN A 45 2.71 5.56 -10.75
CA GLN A 45 1.94 4.34 -10.86
C GLN A 45 2.85 3.15 -11.19
N LYS A 46 3.80 3.30 -12.12
CA LYS A 46 4.81 2.26 -12.42
C LYS A 46 5.68 1.95 -11.20
N ASP A 47 6.12 2.96 -10.47
CA ASP A 47 6.88 2.81 -9.23
C ASP A 47 6.08 2.03 -8.18
N TRP A 48 4.81 2.35 -7.99
CA TRP A 48 3.95 1.61 -7.05
C TRP A 48 3.71 0.17 -7.50
N GLU A 49 3.49 -0.06 -8.80
CA GLU A 49 3.22 -1.39 -9.34
C GLU A 49 4.42 -2.33 -9.27
N SER A 50 5.65 -1.81 -9.33
CA SER A 50 6.87 -2.64 -9.28
C SER A 50 6.97 -3.45 -7.98
N VAL A 51 6.45 -2.92 -6.87
CA VAL A 51 6.38 -3.59 -5.57
C VAL A 51 5.02 -4.22 -5.27
N ALA A 52 3.92 -3.65 -5.78
CA ALA A 52 2.59 -4.18 -5.54
C ALA A 52 2.32 -5.49 -6.31
N ARG A 53 2.75 -5.60 -7.57
CA ARG A 53 2.50 -6.80 -8.38
C ARG A 53 3.19 -8.06 -7.83
N PRO A 54 4.48 -8.02 -7.41
CA PRO A 54 5.08 -9.18 -6.78
C PRO A 54 4.43 -9.56 -5.45
N TRP A 55 4.07 -8.58 -4.61
CA TRP A 55 3.34 -8.84 -3.38
C TRP A 55 1.99 -9.50 -3.66
N GLN A 56 1.24 -9.06 -4.68
CA GLN A 56 0.01 -9.71 -5.13
C GLN A 56 0.21 -11.17 -5.58
N LYS A 57 1.36 -11.50 -6.17
CA LYS A 57 1.71 -12.88 -6.51
C LYS A 57 1.99 -13.71 -5.26
N LEU A 58 2.69 -13.15 -4.28
CA LEU A 58 2.98 -13.82 -3.00
C LEU A 58 1.68 -14.19 -2.26
N ILE A 59 0.74 -13.25 -2.12
CA ILE A 59 -0.56 -13.53 -1.48
C ILE A 59 -1.41 -14.55 -2.27
N GLY A 60 -1.23 -14.61 -3.60
CA GLY A 60 -1.96 -15.54 -4.47
C GLY A 60 -1.40 -16.97 -4.45
N GLY A 61 -0.09 -17.12 -4.27
CA GLY A 61 0.59 -18.42 -4.25
C GLY A 61 0.53 -19.15 -2.91
N ASN A 62 0.31 -18.45 -1.80
CA ASN A 62 0.46 -19.01 -0.44
C ASN A 62 -0.82 -19.58 0.21
N ARG A 63 -1.90 -19.81 -0.55
CA ARG A 63 -3.12 -20.44 -0.01
C ARG A 63 -2.92 -21.96 0.14
N GLY A 64 -2.21 -22.41 1.18
CA GLY A 64 -1.89 -23.85 1.30
C GLY A 64 -1.57 -24.47 2.67
N SER A 65 -1.13 -23.76 3.71
CA SER A 65 -0.78 -24.42 4.98
C SER A 65 -0.98 -23.56 6.23
N ALA A 66 -1.70 -24.09 7.22
CA ALA A 66 -2.35 -23.32 8.30
C ALA A 66 -1.45 -22.82 9.44
N ALA A 67 -0.23 -23.35 9.62
CA ALA A 67 0.63 -23.00 10.77
C ALA A 67 1.89 -22.19 10.39
N TYR A 68 2.39 -22.32 9.17
CA TYR A 68 3.46 -21.47 8.61
C TYR A 68 2.92 -20.11 8.10
N ALA A 69 1.60 -19.99 8.04
CA ALA A 69 0.90 -18.84 7.50
C ALA A 69 0.89 -17.63 8.44
N ILE A 70 0.83 -17.76 9.77
CA ILE A 70 0.44 -16.63 10.63
C ILE A 70 1.47 -15.48 10.64
N GLU A 71 2.77 -15.76 10.79
CA GLU A 71 3.82 -14.72 10.73
C GLU A 71 3.98 -14.14 9.33
N GLN A 72 3.91 -14.98 8.29
CA GLN A 72 3.92 -14.52 6.90
C GLN A 72 2.67 -13.68 6.59
N ASP A 73 1.52 -14.02 7.15
CA ASP A 73 0.25 -13.31 6.96
C ASP A 73 0.32 -11.94 7.63
N GLN A 74 0.91 -11.84 8.84
CA GLN A 74 1.17 -10.55 9.48
C GLN A 74 2.14 -9.69 8.65
N ALA A 75 3.25 -10.27 8.17
CA ALA A 75 4.20 -9.54 7.34
C ALA A 75 3.58 -9.07 6.01
N LEU A 76 2.71 -9.90 5.40
CA LEU A 76 1.97 -9.56 4.19
C LEU A 76 0.90 -8.48 4.46
N MET A 77 0.23 -8.51 5.61
CA MET A 77 -0.70 -7.47 6.07
C MET A 77 0.01 -6.16 6.35
N ASP A 78 1.18 -6.19 7.00
CA ASP A 78 1.99 -5.00 7.26
C ASP A 78 2.48 -4.38 5.95
N PHE A 79 2.96 -5.21 5.01
CA PHE A 79 3.35 -4.77 3.68
C PHE A 79 2.19 -4.07 2.95
N ARG A 80 0.97 -4.58 3.14
CA ARG A 80 -0.22 -3.96 2.57
C ARG A 80 -0.43 -2.53 3.10
N TRP A 81 -0.22 -2.27 4.39
CA TRP A 81 -0.32 -0.90 4.90
C TRP A 81 0.83 -0.01 4.41
N GLN A 82 2.03 -0.57 4.32
CA GLN A 82 3.18 0.12 3.75
C GLN A 82 2.98 0.51 2.27
N LEU A 83 2.25 -0.29 1.48
CA LEU A 83 1.86 0.06 0.10
C LEU A 83 0.95 1.30 0.05
N GLU A 84 0.09 1.51 1.05
CA GLU A 84 -0.74 2.72 1.13
C GLU A 84 0.11 3.93 1.56
N GLU A 85 1.05 3.74 2.48
CA GLU A 85 2.03 4.80 2.81
C GLU A 85 2.86 5.23 1.59
N LEU A 86 3.27 4.27 0.74
CA LEU A 86 3.97 4.59 -0.51
C LEU A 86 3.10 5.46 -1.44
N ARG A 87 1.80 5.19 -1.54
CA ARG A 87 0.90 6.05 -2.33
C ARG A 87 0.87 7.48 -1.78
N VAL A 88 0.77 7.64 -0.46
CA VAL A 88 0.83 8.97 0.15
C VAL A 88 2.17 9.64 -0.16
N ALA A 89 3.28 8.93 -0.05
CA ALA A 89 4.61 9.47 -0.35
C ALA A 89 4.80 9.87 -1.83
N LEU A 90 4.18 9.14 -2.76
CA LEU A 90 4.26 9.42 -4.20
C LEU A 90 3.35 10.60 -4.61
N TYR A 91 2.11 10.63 -4.12
CA TYR A 91 1.09 11.55 -4.63
C TYR A 91 0.85 12.77 -3.73
N ALA A 92 1.09 12.65 -2.43
CA ALA A 92 0.64 13.57 -1.41
C ALA A 92 1.68 13.84 -0.31
N GLN A 93 2.91 14.21 -0.71
CA GLN A 93 4.03 14.52 0.19
C GLN A 93 3.70 15.60 1.24
N GLU A 94 2.81 16.52 0.90
CA GLU A 94 2.30 17.56 1.78
C GLU A 94 1.55 17.03 3.01
N LEU A 95 1.00 15.82 2.95
CA LEU A 95 0.24 15.23 4.05
C LEU A 95 1.08 14.73 5.22
N LYS A 96 2.42 14.89 5.17
CA LYS A 96 3.42 14.51 6.20
C LYS A 96 3.08 13.18 6.90
N THR A 97 3.65 12.09 6.44
CA THR A 97 3.35 10.77 7.01
C THR A 97 4.11 10.52 8.31
N PRO A 98 3.48 9.91 9.33
CA PRO A 98 4.17 9.51 10.56
C PRO A 98 5.23 8.44 10.31
N SER A 99 5.08 7.66 9.23
CA SER A 99 6.09 6.72 8.73
C SER A 99 6.32 6.96 7.24
N PRO A 100 7.35 7.74 6.84
CA PRO A 100 7.67 7.92 5.44
C PRO A 100 8.15 6.60 4.83
N MET A 101 7.42 6.14 3.82
CA MET A 101 7.79 4.98 3.01
C MET A 101 8.28 5.42 1.63
N SER A 102 9.34 4.77 1.17
CA SER A 102 9.92 4.97 -0.15
C SER A 102 9.90 3.67 -0.93
N LEU A 103 9.95 3.77 -2.26
CA LEU A 103 10.02 2.62 -3.15
C LEU A 103 11.16 1.67 -2.74
N LYS A 104 12.37 2.22 -2.60
CA LYS A 104 13.57 1.46 -2.23
C LYS A 104 13.43 0.72 -0.90
N ARG A 105 12.72 1.30 0.07
CA ARG A 105 12.46 0.64 1.36
C ARG A 105 11.52 -0.54 1.19
N LEU A 106 10.45 -0.38 0.41
CA LEU A 106 9.51 -1.47 0.10
C LEU A 106 10.15 -2.58 -0.73
N GLU A 107 11.00 -2.24 -1.69
CA GLU A 107 11.77 -3.24 -2.46
C GLU A 107 12.62 -4.12 -1.55
N LYS A 108 13.29 -3.52 -0.55
CA LYS A 108 14.08 -4.25 0.45
C LYS A 108 13.21 -5.19 1.30
N ILE A 109 12.07 -4.71 1.79
CA ILE A 109 11.15 -5.51 2.60
C ILE A 109 10.58 -6.66 1.76
N LEU A 110 10.18 -6.39 0.53
CA LEU A 110 9.68 -7.40 -0.40
C LEU A 110 10.75 -8.46 -0.72
N ALA A 111 12.01 -8.05 -0.85
CA ALA A 111 13.12 -8.98 -1.06
C ALA A 111 13.36 -9.90 0.15
N SER A 112 13.11 -9.42 1.38
CA SER A 112 13.18 -10.26 2.59
C SER A 112 11.97 -11.18 2.79
N MET A 113 10.88 -10.98 2.05
CA MET A 113 9.67 -11.81 2.08
C MET A 113 9.70 -12.95 1.05
N ARG A 114 10.70 -12.97 0.16
CA ARG A 114 10.94 -14.03 -0.83
C ARG A 114 11.93 -15.04 -0.28
#